data_AF-A0A975GBT8-F1
#
_entry.id   AF-A0A975GBT8-F1
#
_cell.length_a   1.000
_cell.length_b   1.000
_cell.length_c   1.000
_cell.angle_alpha   90.00
_cell.angle_beta   90.00
_cell.angle_gamma   90.00
#
_symmetry.space_group_name_H-M   'P 1'
#
loop_
_entity.id
_entity.type
_entity.pdbx_description
1 polymer ?
#
loop_
_entity_poly.entity_id
_entity_poly.type
_entity_poly.pdbx_seq_one_letter_code
_entity_poly.pdbx_strand_id
1 'polypeptide(L)' 'MNYSDLADKNSAELQAMLKEKKTELFTLKIKQKMMQLQNTSELKVAKKDIARINTALTAVAN' A
#
# COMPACT_ATOMS: atom_id res chain seq x y z
N MET A 1 0.23 -8.36 -7.19
CA MET A 1 1.07 -7.27 -7.71
C MET A 1 2.50 -7.78 -7.74
N ASN A 2 3.00 -8.08 -8.93
CA ASN A 2 4.36 -8.54 -9.13
C ASN A 2 5.31 -7.35 -8.96
N TYR A 3 6.42 -7.60 -8.26
CA TYR A 3 7.43 -6.60 -7.89
C TYR A 3 8.09 -5.96 -9.12
N SER A 4 8.04 -6.64 -10.26
CA SER A 4 8.64 -6.26 -11.54
C SER A 4 8.03 -5.00 -12.15
N ASP A 5 6.70 -4.81 -12.07
CA ASP A 5 6.05 -3.62 -12.65
C ASP A 5 6.20 -2.35 -11.79
N LEU A 6 6.61 -2.49 -10.53
CA LEU A 6 6.80 -1.39 -9.58
C LEU A 6 8.23 -0.83 -9.61
N ALA A 7 9.20 -1.62 -10.08
CA ALA A 7 10.60 -1.20 -10.18
C ALA A 7 10.85 -0.33 -11.43
N ASP A 8 10.11 -0.53 -12.51
CA ASP A 8 10.22 0.26 -13.75
C ASP A 8 9.40 1.56 -13.73
N LYS A 9 8.53 1.76 -12.73
CA LYS A 9 7.70 2.96 -12.60
C LYS A 9 8.42 4.05 -11.83
N ASN A 10 8.37 5.25 -12.39
CA ASN A 10 8.97 6.48 -11.85
C ASN A 10 8.60 6.68 -10.37
N SER A 11 9.55 7.15 -9.55
CA SER A 11 9.37 7.41 -8.11
C SER A 11 8.11 8.24 -7.79
N ALA A 12 7.66 9.07 -8.73
CA ALA A 12 6.41 9.83 -8.65
C ALA A 12 5.14 8.95 -8.69
N GLU A 13 5.07 7.93 -9.55
CA GLU A 13 3.92 7.00 -9.61
C GLU A 13 3.86 6.11 -8.36
N LEU A 14 5.02 5.66 -7.88
CA LEU A 14 5.12 4.88 -6.63
C LEU A 14 4.62 5.70 -5.44
N GLN A 15 4.98 6.99 -5.34
CA GLN A 15 4.47 7.88 -4.31
C GLN A 15 2.95 8.13 -4.43
N ALA A 16 2.42 8.25 -5.65
CA ALA A 16 0.99 8.40 -5.89
C ALA A 16 0.21 7.17 -5.41
N MET A 17 0.66 5.96 -5.77
CA MET A 17 0.07 4.70 -5.32
C MET A 17 0.16 4.52 -3.80
N LEU A 18 1.26 4.97 -3.19
CA LEU A 18 1.44 4.94 -1.73
C LEU A 18 0.39 5.82 -1.02
N LYS A 19 0.12 7.01 -1.56
CA LYS A 19 -0.88 7.94 -1.01
C LYS A 19 -2.30 7.37 -1.12
N GLU A 20 -2.61 6.74 -2.24
CA GLU A 20 -3.88 6.07 -2.49
C GLU A 20 -4.09 4.88 -1.53
N LYS A 21 -3.09 3.99 -1.42
CA LYS A 21 -3.11 2.84 -0.49
C LYS A 21 -3.16 3.24 0.99
N LYS A 22 -2.55 4.38 1.37
CA LYS A 22 -2.69 4.94 2.74
C LYS A 22 -4.11 5.41 3.02
N THR A 23 -4.77 6.00 2.03
CA THR A 23 -6.16 6.47 2.16
C THR A 23 -7.11 5.28 2.28
N GLU A 24 -6.88 4.24 1.49
CA GLU A 24 -7.60 2.97 1.58
C GLU A 24 -7.40 2.30 2.96
N LEU A 25 -6.16 2.29 3.48
CA LEU A 25 -5.87 1.80 4.83
C LEU A 25 -6.57 2.62 5.93
N PHE A 26 -6.71 3.93 5.74
CA PHE A 26 -7.43 4.79 6.67
C PHE A 26 -8.93 4.46 6.70
N THR A 27 -9.55 4.30 5.52
CA THR A 27 -10.94 3.86 5.39
C THR A 27 -11.15 2.47 5.99
N LEU A 28 -10.23 1.53 5.75
CA LEU A 28 -10.28 0.19 6.35
C LEU A 28 -10.13 0.23 7.88
N LYS A 29 -9.28 1.10 8.43
CA LYS A 29 -9.18 1.32 9.89
C LYS A 29 -10.46 1.92 10.48
N ILE A 30 -11.12 2.83 9.77
CA ILE A 30 -12.41 3.39 10.21
C ILE A 30 -13.47 2.29 10.23
N LYS A 31 -13.58 1.50 9.15
CA LYS A 31 -14.50 0.36 9.08
C LYS A 31 -14.21 -0.69 10.17
N GLN A 32 -12.93 -0.92 10.49
CA GLN A 32 -12.51 -1.77 11.61
C GLN A 32 -12.97 -1.24 12.96
N LYS A 33 -12.78 0.07 13.22
CA LYS A 33 -13.23 0.71 14.46
C LYS A 33 -14.75 0.73 14.61
N MET A 34 -15.48 0.81 13.50
CA MET A 34 -16.95 0.70 13.47
C MET A 34 -17.45 -0.74 13.70
N MET A 35 -16.57 -1.72 13.97
CA MET A 35 -16.91 -3.14 14.09
C MET A 35 -17.66 -3.72 12.88
N GLN A 36 -17.61 -3.06 11.73
CA GLN A 36 -18.24 -3.49 10.46
C GLN A 36 -17.28 -4.27 9.56
N LEU A 37 -16.04 -4.49 10.00
CA LEU A 37 -15.04 -5.11 9.15
C LEU A 37 -15.08 -6.64 9.30
N GLN A 38 -15.74 -7.31 8.35
CA GLN A 38 -15.74 -8.78 8.27
C GLN A 38 -14.36 -9.37 7.93
N ASN A 39 -13.47 -8.59 7.32
CA ASN A 39 -12.20 -9.09 6.78
C ASN A 39 -10.99 -8.30 7.28
N THR A 40 -10.51 -8.63 8.49
CA THR A 40 -9.28 -8.06 9.09
C THR A 40 -8.01 -8.39 8.29
N SER A 41 -8.06 -9.39 7.42
CA SER A 41 -6.99 -9.79 6.51
C SER A 41 -6.63 -8.68 5.50
N GLU A 42 -7.59 -7.86 5.07
CA GLU A 42 -7.35 -6.75 4.12
C GLU A 42 -6.42 -5.68 4.71
N LEU A 43 -6.50 -5.42 6.03
CA LEU A 43 -5.55 -4.51 6.70
C LEU A 43 -4.12 -5.03 6.62
N LYS A 44 -3.93 -6.36 6.72
CA LYS A 44 -2.60 -6.98 6.66
C LYS A 44 -2.05 -6.93 5.24
N VAL A 45 -2.90 -7.16 4.24
CA VAL A 45 -2.54 -7.06 2.81
C VAL A 45 -2.18 -5.62 2.46
N ALA A 46 -3.01 -4.64 2.81
CA ALA A 46 -2.75 -3.22 2.55
C ALA A 46 -1.43 -2.73 3.20
N LYS A 47 -1.13 -3.18 4.43
CA LYS A 47 0.17 -2.90 5.07
C LYS A 47 1.34 -3.52 4.32
N LYS A 48 1.19 -4.77 3.84
CA LYS A 48 2.23 -5.47 3.06
C LYS A 48 2.47 -4.78 1.72
N ASP A 49 1.43 -4.28 1.07
CA ASP A 49 1.54 -3.58 -0.20
C ASP A 49 2.25 -2.23 -0.03
N ILE A 50 1.94 -1.47 1.03
CA ILE A 50 2.68 -0.24 1.37
C ILE A 50 4.17 -0.55 1.62
N ALA A 51 4.48 -1.63 2.33
CA ALA A 51 5.85 -2.02 2.59
C ALA A 51 6.61 -2.35 1.29
N ARG A 52 5.98 -3.11 0.37
CA ARG A 52 6.57 -3.41 -0.95
C ARG A 52 6.83 -2.17 -1.78
N ILE A 53 5.89 -1.21 -1.80
CA ILE A 53 6.05 0.07 -2.51
C ILE A 53 7.23 0.86 -1.93
N ASN A 54 7.38 0.90 -0.61
CA ASN A 54 8.53 1.54 0.04
C ASN A 54 9.85 0.85 -0.34
N THR A 55 9.89 -0.49 -0.34
CA THR A 55 11.11 -1.22 -0.74
C THR A 55 11.47 -0.96 -2.20
N ALA A 56 10.47 -0.88 -3.10
CA ALA A 56 10.70 -0.50 -4.50
C ALA A 56 11.24 0.93 -4.63
N LEU A 57 10.68 1.90 -3.90
CA LEU A 57 11.21 3.27 -3.85
C LEU A 57 12.67 3.33 -3.38
N THR A 58 13.03 2.57 -2.35
CA THR A 58 14.42 2.50 -1.87
C THR A 58 15.34 1.82 -2.88
N ALA A 59 14.85 0.81 -3.61
CA ALA A 59 15.63 0.10 -4.62
C ALA A 59 15.88 0.96 -5.88
N VAL A 60 14.97 1.87 -6.24
CA VAL A 60 15.15 2.83 -7.36
C VAL A 60 16.10 3.98 -6.98
N ALA A 61 16.24 4.29 -5.69
CA ALA A 61 17.06 5.39 -5.20
C ALA A 61 18.55 5.02 -4.96
N ASN A 62 18.91 3.74 -4.99
CA ASN A 62 20.29 3.21 -4.86
C ASN A 62 20.80 2.71 -6.21
#